data_AF-A0A7Y8KXH5-F1
#
_entry.id   AF-A0A7Y8KXH5-F1
#
_cell.length_a   1.000
_cell.length_b   1.000
_cell.length_c   1.000
_cell.angle_alpha   90.00
_cell.angle_beta   90.00
_cell.angle_gamma   90.00
#
_symmetry.space_group_name_H-M   'P 1'
#
loop_
_entity.id
_entity.type
_entity.pdbx_description
1 polymer ?
#
loop_
_entity_poly.entity_id
_entity_poly.type
_entity_poly.pdbx_seq_one_letter_code
_entity_poly.pdbx_strand_id
1 'polypeptide(L)'
;MNKARRQQIEDIKARIAILLTQAETIKCGIELICSEEQDYRDNLPDSIAGGEKGQKSDAAIEALEQVIEDLESLIETDFCGQLDTAAQ
;
A
#
# COMPACT_ATOMS: atom_id res chain seq x y z
N MET A 1 33.26 -5.73 -0.74
CA MET A 1 32.56 -6.88 -1.38
C MET A 1 33.19 -7.34 -2.72
N ASN A 2 32.83 -8.51 -3.32
CA ASN A 2 33.31 -8.94 -4.67
C ASN A 2 32.37 -8.51 -5.82
N LYS A 3 32.85 -8.58 -7.07
CA LYS A 3 32.08 -8.13 -8.26
C LYS A 3 30.76 -8.87 -8.47
N ALA A 4 30.77 -10.20 -8.28
CA ALA A 4 29.57 -11.01 -8.46
C ALA A 4 28.46 -10.63 -7.47
N ARG A 5 28.82 -10.45 -6.19
CA ARG A 5 27.87 -10.02 -5.15
C ARG A 5 27.35 -8.61 -5.41
N ARG A 6 28.17 -7.68 -5.90
CA ARG A 6 27.71 -6.33 -6.29
C ARG A 6 26.66 -6.40 -7.39
N GLN A 7 26.91 -7.22 -8.41
CA GLN A 7 25.93 -7.41 -9.50
C GLN A 7 24.61 -7.98 -8.98
N GLN A 8 24.66 -8.97 -8.08
CA GLN A 8 23.46 -9.54 -7.48
C GLN A 8 22.66 -8.51 -6.67
N ILE A 9 23.34 -7.58 -5.98
CA ILE A 9 22.66 -6.48 -5.27
C ILE A 9 21.96 -5.54 -6.25
N GLU A 10 22.60 -5.17 -7.37
CA GLU A 10 21.95 -4.33 -8.39
C GLU A 10 20.71 -5.02 -9.00
N ASP A 11 20.79 -6.33 -9.25
CA ASP A 11 19.64 -7.10 -9.75
C ASP A 11 18.49 -7.12 -8.72
N ILE A 12 18.81 -7.18 -7.43
CA ILE A 12 17.82 -7.09 -6.34
C ILE A 12 17.20 -5.68 -6.28
N LYS A 13 18.01 -4.62 -6.39
CA LYS A 13 17.52 -3.23 -6.41
C LYS A 13 16.55 -3.01 -7.56
N ALA A 14 16.84 -3.54 -8.75
CA ALA A 14 15.94 -3.46 -9.89
C ALA A 14 14.59 -4.14 -9.61
N ARG A 15 14.61 -5.31 -8.96
CA ARG A 15 13.37 -6.02 -8.57
C ARG A 15 12.57 -5.27 -7.51
N ILE A 16 13.25 -4.65 -6.54
CA ILE A 16 12.61 -3.81 -5.53
C ILE A 16 11.96 -2.60 -6.19
N ALA A 17 12.63 -1.91 -7.11
CA ALA A 17 12.05 -0.78 -7.83
C ALA A 17 10.74 -1.16 -8.56
N ILE A 18 10.72 -2.32 -9.22
CA ILE A 18 9.50 -2.86 -9.86
C ILE A 18 8.40 -3.13 -8.81
N LEU A 19 8.76 -3.75 -7.69
CA LEU A 19 7.82 -4.02 -6.60
C LEU A 19 7.21 -2.73 -6.05
N LEU A 20 8.00 -1.68 -5.85
CA LEU A 20 7.52 -0.40 -5.32
C LEU A 20 6.53 0.27 -6.29
N THR A 21 6.83 0.28 -7.59
CA THR A 21 5.88 0.78 -8.61
C THR A 21 4.57 -0.03 -8.64
N GLN A 22 4.65 -1.35 -8.44
CA GLN A 22 3.46 -2.19 -8.32
C GLN A 22 2.67 -1.87 -7.05
N ALA A 23 3.35 -1.68 -5.92
CA ALA A 23 2.74 -1.29 -4.66
C ALA A 23 2.01 0.05 -4.77
N GLU A 24 2.62 1.06 -5.41
CA GLU A 24 1.98 2.35 -5.71
C GLU A 24 0.71 2.18 -6.55
N THR A 25 0.78 1.37 -7.61
CA THR A 25 -0.37 1.11 -8.49
C THR A 25 -1.52 0.44 -7.75
N ILE A 26 -1.20 -0.56 -6.90
CA ILE A 26 -2.18 -1.25 -6.06
C ILE A 26 -2.79 -0.26 -5.05
N LYS A 27 -1.95 0.54 -4.38
CA LYS A 27 -2.40 1.55 -3.42
C LYS A 27 -3.41 2.50 -4.04
N CYS A 28 -3.12 3.06 -5.22
CA CYS A 28 -4.06 3.93 -5.91
C CYS A 28 -5.40 3.25 -6.26
N GLY A 29 -5.37 1.95 -6.59
CA GLY A 29 -6.59 1.17 -6.79
C GLY A 29 -7.41 1.01 -5.51
N ILE A 30 -6.75 0.83 -4.37
CA ILE A 30 -7.40 0.71 -3.06
C ILE A 30 -7.95 2.07 -2.61
N GLU A 31 -7.20 3.16 -2.79
CA GLU A 31 -7.64 4.54 -2.50
C GLU A 31 -8.94 4.88 -3.27
N LEU A 32 -9.03 4.48 -4.55
CA LEU A 32 -10.25 4.67 -5.33
C LEU A 32 -11.45 3.93 -4.72
N ILE A 33 -11.28 2.64 -4.40
CA ILE A 33 -12.35 1.82 -3.80
C ILE A 33 -12.74 2.38 -2.42
N CYS A 34 -11.77 2.82 -1.63
CA CYS A 34 -12.00 3.41 -0.31
C CYS A 34 -12.83 4.69 -0.43
N SER A 35 -12.52 5.56 -1.40
CA SER A 35 -13.32 6.75 -1.70
C SER A 35 -14.75 6.39 -2.13
N GLU A 36 -14.92 5.38 -2.98
CA GLU A 36 -16.25 4.92 -3.41
C GLU A 36 -17.08 4.37 -2.23
N GLU A 37 -16.44 3.64 -1.31
CA GLU A 37 -17.10 3.11 -0.11
C GLU A 37 -17.47 4.23 0.89
N GLN A 38 -16.59 5.23 1.07
CA GLN A 38 -16.88 6.44 1.86
C GLN A 38 -18.06 7.20 1.28
N ASP A 39 -18.10 7.41 -0.04
CA ASP A 39 -19.23 8.04 -0.73
C ASP A 39 -20.53 7.24 -0.54
N TYR A 40 -20.48 5.91 -0.63
CA TYR A 40 -21.63 5.05 -0.34
C TYR A 40 -22.09 5.20 1.12
N ARG A 41 -21.15 5.22 2.07
CA ARG A 41 -21.40 5.36 3.49
C ARG A 41 -22.10 6.66 3.84
N ASP A 42 -21.61 7.76 3.28
CA ASP A 42 -22.12 9.12 3.50
C ASP A 42 -23.52 9.32 2.91
N ASN A 43 -23.84 8.58 1.85
CA ASN A 43 -25.15 8.62 1.21
C ASN A 43 -26.18 7.63 1.81
N LEU A 44 -25.82 6.87 2.85
CA LEU A 44 -26.77 5.95 3.50
C LEU A 44 -27.88 6.72 4.25
N PRO A 45 -29.15 6.31 4.12
CA PRO A 45 -30.23 6.87 4.93
C PRO A 45 -30.01 6.60 6.42
N ASP A 46 -30.35 7.56 7.29
CA ASP A 46 -30.21 7.46 8.76
C ASP A 46 -30.78 6.15 9.35
N SER A 47 -31.88 5.65 8.79
CA SER A 47 -32.55 4.42 9.22
C SER A 47 -31.71 3.15 9.05
N ILE A 48 -30.68 3.19 8.20
CA ILE A 48 -29.79 2.07 7.87
C ILE A 48 -28.33 2.40 8.24
N ALA A 49 -27.96 3.68 8.24
CA ALA A 49 -26.62 4.18 8.56
C ALA A 49 -26.12 3.75 9.96
N GLY A 50 -27.01 3.65 10.95
CA GLY A 50 -26.65 3.13 12.29
C GLY A 50 -26.75 1.61 12.43
N GLY A 51 -27.28 0.92 11.41
CA GLY A 51 -27.52 -0.52 11.43
C GLY A 51 -26.35 -1.34 10.91
N GLU A 52 -26.59 -2.64 10.73
CA GLU A 52 -25.57 -3.62 10.28
C GLU A 52 -24.89 -3.21 8.96
N LYS A 53 -25.63 -2.59 8.03
CA LYS A 53 -25.04 -2.15 6.75
C LYS A 53 -24.04 -1.00 6.92
N GLY A 54 -24.36 -0.01 7.77
CA GLY A 54 -23.43 1.08 8.07
C GLY A 54 -22.18 0.57 8.77
N GLN A 55 -22.33 -0.29 9.77
CA GLN A 55 -21.21 -0.91 10.48
C GLN A 55 -20.30 -1.75 9.58
N LYS A 56 -20.86 -2.47 8.59
CA LYS A 56 -20.06 -3.20 7.61
C LYS A 56 -19.27 -2.28 6.67
N SER A 57 -19.86 -1.16 6.30
CA SER A 57 -19.22 -0.15 5.47
C SER A 57 -18.09 0.54 6.24
N ASP A 58 -18.32 0.92 7.49
CA ASP A 58 -17.28 1.45 8.40
C ASP A 58 -16.10 0.48 8.53
N ALA A 59 -16.37 -0.81 8.79
CA ALA A 59 -15.34 -1.83 8.90
C ALA A 59 -14.58 -2.10 7.59
N ALA A 60 -15.26 -1.94 6.44
CA ALA A 60 -14.61 -2.07 5.14
C ALA A 60 -13.65 -0.90 4.88
N ILE A 61 -14.08 0.33 5.17
CA ILE A 61 -13.25 1.54 5.06
C ILE A 61 -12.00 1.41 5.96
N GLU A 62 -12.17 1.08 7.24
CA GLU A 62 -11.05 0.89 8.18
C GLU A 62 -10.04 -0.15 7.66
N ALA A 63 -10.51 -1.26 7.10
CA ALA A 63 -9.64 -2.28 6.53
C ALA A 63 -8.90 -1.81 5.27
N LEU A 64 -9.54 -1.03 4.40
CA LEU A 64 -8.92 -0.47 3.21
C LEU A 64 -7.86 0.57 3.58
N GLU A 65 -8.17 1.46 4.52
CA GLU A 65 -7.24 2.46 5.05
C GLU A 65 -6.01 1.79 5.67
N GLN A 66 -6.18 0.71 6.44
CA GLN A 66 -5.04 -0.01 7.01
C GLN A 66 -4.11 -0.59 5.94
N VAL A 67 -4.66 -1.12 4.84
CA VAL A 67 -3.85 -1.63 3.73
C VAL A 67 -3.14 -0.51 2.99
N ILE A 68 -3.76 0.66 2.85
CA ILE A 68 -3.12 1.86 2.27
C ILE A 68 -1.90 2.23 3.13
N GLU A 69 -2.06 2.34 4.45
CA GLU A 69 -0.96 2.64 5.37
C GLU A 69 0.19 1.63 5.28
N ASP A 70 -0.12 0.32 5.23
CA ASP A 70 0.87 -0.74 5.10
C ASP A 70 1.67 -0.61 3.79
N LEU A 71 0.99 -0.27 2.69
CA LEU A 71 1.63 -0.03 1.40
C LEU A 71 2.46 1.25 1.40
N GLU A 72 2.02 2.32 2.05
CA GLU A 72 2.80 3.55 2.20
C GLU A 72 4.09 3.28 2.97
N SER A 73 4.01 2.55 4.09
CA SER A 73 5.19 2.16 4.86
C SER A 73 6.19 1.35 4.02
N LEU A 74 5.69 0.43 3.19
CA LEU A 74 6.51 -0.33 2.26
C LEU A 74 7.20 0.58 1.23
N ILE A 75 6.45 1.54 0.65
CA ILE A 75 6.95 2.45 -0.39
C ILE A 75 8.00 3.43 0.15
N GLU A 76 7.80 3.94 1.36
CA GLU A 76 8.71 4.91 2.00
C GLU A 76 10.01 4.27 2.52
N THR A 77 10.06 2.94 2.62
CA THR A 77 11.24 2.25 3.13
C THR A 77 12.44 2.37 2.17
N ASP A 78 13.55 2.93 2.66
CA ASP A 78 14.79 3.09 1.88
C ASP A 78 15.60 1.78 1.74
N PHE A 79 15.05 0.84 0.99
CA PHE A 79 15.74 -0.41 0.65
C PHE A 79 17.02 -0.18 -0.16
N CYS A 80 17.02 0.82 -1.05
CA CYS A 80 18.16 1.10 -1.92
C CYS A 80 19.37 1.60 -1.13
N GLY A 81 19.19 2.53 -0.19
CA GLY A 81 20.27 3.02 0.67
C GLY A 81 20.85 1.93 1.58
N GLN A 82 20.00 1.03 2.09
CA GLN A 82 20.46 -0.15 2.85
C GLN A 82 21.31 -1.08 1.99
N LEU A 83 20.89 -1.34 0.75
CA LEU A 83 21.63 -2.18 -0.19
C LEU A 83 22.91 -1.53 -0.70
N ASP A 84 22.93 -0.20 -0.88
CA ASP A 84 24.13 0.56 -1.22
C ASP A 84 25.17 0.48 -0.10
N THR A 85 24.73 0.54 1.15
CA THR A 85 25.61 0.35 2.32
C THR A 85 26.18 -1.08 2.34
N ALA A 86 25.35 -2.10 2.06
CA ALA A 86 25.80 -3.48 1.96
C ALA A 86 26.77 -3.71 0.78
N ALA A 87 26.72 -2.86 -0.25
CA ALA A 87 27.50 -3.00 -1.46
C ALA A 87 28.95 -2.48 -1.36
N GLN A 88 29.25 -1.67 -0.33
CA GLN A 88 30.59 -1.14 -0.02
C GLN A 88 31.57 -2.29 0.32
#